data_AF-A0A640TSL1-F1
#
_entry.id   AF-A0A640TSL1-F1
#
_cell.length_a   1.000
_cell.length_b   1.000
_cell.length_c   1.000
_cell.angle_alpha   90.00
_cell.angle_beta   90.00
_cell.angle_gamma   90.00
#
_symmetry.space_group_name_H-M   'P 1'
#
loop_
_entity.id
_entity.type
_entity.pdbx_description
1 polymer ?
#
loop_
_entity_poly.entity_id
_entity_poly.type
_entity_poly.pdbx_seq_one_letter_code
_entity_poly.pdbx_strand_id
1 'polypeptide(L)'
;MRTVQVALHLSRERPTLDGLDRYVSAAERAAEAGQWNEAATCSLDFHRGVVHLIGSDRLDRFFLTTVAQLRLAFCEVPIEAEFQSQ
;
A
#
# COMPACT_ATOMS: atom_id res chain seq x y z
N MET A 1 -24.36 -25.60 0.48
CA MET A 1 -24.06 -25.10 -0.88
C MET A 1 -23.93 -23.57 -0.89
N ARG A 2 -23.07 -23.00 -0.02
CA ARG A 2 -22.84 -21.54 0.14
C ARG A 2 -21.35 -21.17 0.08
N THR A 3 -20.48 -22.18 0.27
CA THR A 3 -19.03 -22.05 0.38
C THR A 3 -18.34 -21.83 -0.98
N VAL A 4 -18.89 -22.37 -2.07
CA VAL A 4 -18.29 -22.29 -3.41
C VAL A 4 -18.47 -20.89 -4.05
N GLN A 5 -19.57 -20.19 -3.75
CA GLN A 5 -19.86 -18.87 -4.31
C GLN A 5 -18.99 -17.75 -3.70
N VAL A 6 -18.56 -17.92 -2.44
CA VAL A 6 -17.60 -17.01 -1.77
C VAL A 6 -16.20 -17.18 -2.35
N ALA A 7 -15.77 -18.41 -2.63
CA ALA A 7 -14.47 -18.69 -3.24
C ALA A 7 -14.33 -18.10 -4.67
N LEU A 8 -15.42 -18.10 -5.45
CA LEU A 8 -15.46 -17.50 -6.79
C LEU A 8 -15.50 -15.96 -6.78
N HIS A 9 -16.07 -15.32 -5.75
CA HIS A 9 -16.06 -13.87 -5.61
C HIS A 9 -14.66 -13.33 -5.23
N LEU A 10 -13.96 -14.03 -4.35
CA LEU A 10 -12.58 -13.70 -3.93
C LEU A 10 -11.53 -13.88 -5.04
N SER A 11 -11.88 -14.56 -6.15
CA SER A 11 -10.98 -14.82 -7.26
C SER A 11 -10.92 -13.67 -8.29
N ARG A 12 -11.84 -12.70 -8.23
CA ARG A 12 -12.12 -11.80 -9.38
C ARG A 12 -11.45 -10.43 -9.34
N GLU A 13 -10.84 -10.03 -8.22
CA GLU A 13 -10.15 -8.73 -8.07
C GLU A 13 -8.81 -8.87 -7.35
N ARG A 14 -8.07 -9.97 -7.57
CA ARG A 14 -6.68 -10.00 -7.09
C ARG A 14 -5.88 -8.94 -7.86
N PRO A 15 -5.25 -7.96 -7.20
CA PRO A 15 -4.33 -7.04 -7.83
C PRO A 15 -3.28 -7.89 -8.53
N THR A 16 -3.11 -7.65 -9.82
CA THR A 16 -2.03 -8.24 -10.56
C THR A 16 -0.72 -7.64 -10.04
N LEU A 17 0.38 -8.39 -10.13
CA LEU A 17 1.70 -7.85 -9.85
C LEU A 17 1.96 -6.58 -10.68
N ASP A 18 1.44 -6.52 -11.91
CA ASP A 18 1.47 -5.35 -12.79
C ASP A 18 0.79 -4.11 -12.16
N GLY A 19 -0.20 -4.31 -11.29
CA GLY A 19 -0.85 -3.24 -10.56
C GLY A 19 -0.02 -2.67 -9.40
N LEU A 20 1.09 -3.32 -9.01
CA LEU A 20 1.98 -2.82 -7.97
C LEU A 20 3.04 -1.87 -8.53
N ASP A 21 3.52 -2.11 -9.75
CA ASP A 21 4.56 -1.30 -10.41
C ASP A 21 4.17 0.17 -10.49
N ARG A 22 2.89 0.47 -10.80
CA ARG A 22 2.38 1.84 -10.85
C ARG A 22 2.62 2.63 -9.56
N TYR A 23 2.59 1.98 -8.40
CA TYR A 23 2.78 2.63 -7.10
C TYR A 23 4.26 2.90 -6.84
N VAL A 24 5.13 1.98 -7.26
CA VAL A 24 6.58 2.17 -7.21
C VAL A 24 7.00 3.32 -8.11
N SER A 25 6.59 3.30 -9.38
CA SER A 25 6.95 4.38 -10.31
C SER A 25 6.37 5.73 -9.91
N ALA A 26 5.20 5.75 -9.25
CA ALA A 26 4.63 6.98 -8.71
C ALA A 26 5.44 7.51 -7.52
N ALA A 27 5.87 6.62 -6.61
CA ALA A 27 6.73 6.99 -5.49
C ALA A 27 8.08 7.53 -5.97
N GLU A 28 8.70 6.89 -6.95
CA GLU A 28 9.97 7.33 -7.54
C GLU A 28 9.85 8.72 -8.17
N ARG A 29 8.84 8.95 -9.02
CA ARG A 29 8.60 10.27 -9.62
C ARG A 29 8.34 11.36 -8.57
N ALA A 30 7.59 11.04 -7.52
CA ALA A 30 7.35 11.97 -6.42
C ALA A 30 8.64 12.30 -5.66
N ALA A 31 9.49 11.30 -5.39
CA ALA A 31 10.78 11.49 -4.74
C ALA A 31 11.73 12.33 -5.61
N GLU A 32 11.81 12.06 -6.91
CA GLU A 32 12.58 12.86 -7.88
C GLU A 32 12.12 14.33 -7.92
N ALA A 33 10.81 14.57 -7.75
CA ALA A 33 10.23 15.90 -7.67
C ALA A 33 10.33 16.56 -6.27
N GLY A 34 10.94 15.89 -5.28
CA GLY A 34 11.03 16.35 -3.90
C GLY A 34 9.69 16.36 -3.13
N GLN A 35 8.68 15.67 -3.66
CA GLN A 35 7.34 15.57 -3.08
C GLN A 35 7.26 14.40 -2.09
N TRP A 36 7.96 14.53 -0.96
CA TRP A 36 8.14 13.42 -0.02
C TRP A 36 6.85 12.86 0.59
N ASN A 37 5.85 13.72 0.87
CA ASN A 37 4.52 13.29 1.32
C ASN A 37 3.81 12.38 0.29
N GLU A 38 3.95 12.72 -1.00
CA GLU A 38 3.36 11.94 -2.10
C GLU A 38 4.12 10.62 -2.27
N ALA A 39 5.45 10.65 -2.21
CA ALA A 39 6.29 9.46 -2.26
C ALA A 39 5.95 8.47 -1.12
N ALA A 40 5.79 8.99 0.10
CA ALA A 40 5.36 8.23 1.27
C ALA A 40 3.95 7.64 1.10
N THR A 41 3.02 8.40 0.51
CA THR A 41 1.66 7.92 0.22
C THR A 41 1.67 6.76 -0.78
N CYS A 42 2.40 6.90 -1.89
CA CYS A 42 2.53 5.85 -2.91
C CYS A 42 3.22 4.59 -2.37
N SER A 43 4.24 4.76 -1.49
CA SER A 43 4.88 3.66 -0.76
C SER A 43 3.86 2.85 0.07
N LEU A 44 2.99 3.52 0.83
CA LEU A 44 1.97 2.84 1.62
C LEU A 44 0.92 2.11 0.76
N ASP A 45 0.58 2.66 -0.41
CA ASP A 45 -0.33 2.01 -1.35
C ASP A 45 0.30 0.75 -1.97
N PHE A 46 1.60 0.78 -2.27
CA PHE A 46 2.36 -0.40 -2.68
C PHE A 46 2.31 -1.49 -1.60
N HIS A 47 2.63 -1.16 -0.35
CA HIS A 47 2.59 -2.12 0.76
C HIS A 47 1.19 -2.70 0.99
N ARG A 48 0.14 -1.88 0.87
CA ARG A 48 -1.25 -2.35 0.95
C ARG A 48 -1.57 -3.33 -0.18
N GLY A 49 -1.09 -3.07 -1.39
CA GLY A 49 -1.18 -4.00 -2.51
C GLY A 49 -0.48 -5.35 -2.24
N VAL A 50 0.72 -5.32 -1.65
CA VAL A 50 1.46 -6.54 -1.22
C VAL A 50 0.68 -7.34 -0.19
N VAL A 51 0.10 -6.68 0.83
CA VAL A 51 -0.71 -7.37 1.85
C VAL A 51 -1.94 -8.02 1.21
N HIS A 52 -2.59 -7.32 0.28
CA HIS A 52 -3.77 -7.83 -0.38
C HIS A 52 -3.47 -9.06 -1.26
N LEU A 53 -2.26 -9.21 -1.81
CA LEU A 53 -1.84 -10.43 -2.51
C LEU A 53 -1.87 -11.69 -1.64
N ILE A 54 -1.83 -11.56 -0.30
CA ILE A 54 -1.94 -12.68 0.64
C ILE A 54 -3.37 -13.28 0.62
N GLY A 55 -4.38 -12.52 0.14
CA GLY A 55 -5.75 -12.99 0.02
C GLY A 55 -6.45 -13.21 1.37
N SER A 56 -6.10 -12.41 2.38
CA SER A 56 -6.64 -12.52 3.73
C SER A 56 -7.33 -11.24 4.17
N ASP A 57 -8.66 -11.24 4.21
CA ASP A 57 -9.48 -10.13 4.72
C ASP A 57 -9.07 -9.67 6.14
N ARG A 58 -8.57 -10.59 6.96
CA ARG A 58 -8.11 -10.27 8.32
C ARG A 58 -6.84 -9.43 8.26
N LEU A 59 -5.89 -9.78 7.38
CA LEU A 59 -4.66 -9.02 7.21
C LEU A 59 -4.94 -7.68 6.53
N ASP A 60 -5.84 -7.64 5.54
CA ASP A 60 -6.26 -6.39 4.90
C ASP A 60 -6.81 -5.39 5.92
N ARG A 61 -7.72 -5.83 6.80
CA ARG A 61 -8.30 -4.98 7.85
C ARG A 61 -7.29 -4.56 8.90
N PHE A 62 -6.40 -5.46 9.32
CA PHE A 62 -5.33 -5.14 10.25
C PHE A 62 -4.42 -4.04 9.68
N PHE A 63 -4.04 -4.19 8.41
CA PHE A 63 -3.09 -3.30 7.76
C PHE A 63 -3.65 -1.90 7.48
N LEU A 64 -4.97 -1.75 7.32
CA LEU A 64 -5.61 -0.43 7.24
C LEU A 64 -5.28 0.45 8.45
N THR A 65 -5.29 -0.11 9.66
CA THR A 65 -4.94 0.62 10.88
C THR A 65 -3.45 0.97 10.90
N THR A 66 -2.57 0.03 10.51
CA THR A 66 -1.13 0.28 10.40
C THR A 66 -0.83 1.42 9.43
N VAL A 67 -1.45 1.44 8.25
CA VAL A 67 -1.29 2.52 7.26
C VAL A 67 -1.75 3.87 7.83
N ALA A 68 -2.87 3.92 8.55
CA ALA A 68 -3.33 5.15 9.18
C ALA A 68 -2.34 5.68 10.24
N GLN A 69 -1.78 4.77 11.06
CA GLN A 69 -0.78 5.14 12.07
C GLN A 69 0.52 5.63 11.42
N LEU A 70 0.98 4.98 10.35
CA LEU A 70 2.18 5.41 9.61
C LEU A 70 2.00 6.79 8.97
N ARG A 71 0.82 7.08 8.40
CA ARG A 71 0.52 8.43 7.87
C ARG A 71 0.62 9.50 8.95
N LEU A 72 0.10 9.23 10.14
CA LEU A 72 0.23 10.16 11.27
C LEU A 72 1.69 10.34 11.68
N ALA A 73 2.44 9.23 11.76
CA ALA A 73 3.87 9.29 12.09
C ALA A 73 4.65 10.11 11.05
N PHE A 74 4.35 9.96 9.76
CA PHE A 74 5.01 10.71 8.68
C PHE A 74 4.75 12.21 8.76
N CYS A 75 3.52 12.63 9.12
CA CYS A 75 3.21 14.04 9.36
C CYS A 75 4.03 14.69 10.50
N GLU A 76 4.56 13.90 11.44
CA GLU A 76 5.37 14.41 12.56
C GLU A 76 6.88 14.44 12.26
N VAL A 77 7.33 13.86 11.14
CA VAL A 77 8.76 13.75 10.81
C VAL A 77 9.24 15.04 10.11
N PRO A 78 10.23 15.77 10.66
CA PRO A 78 10.68 17.06 10.10
C PRO A 78 11.31 16.95 8.71
N ILE A 79 11.85 15.79 8.35
CA ILE A 79 12.51 15.50 7.07
C ILE A 79 12.10 14.09 6.60
N GLU A 80 10.92 13.95 5.99
CA GLU A 80 10.46 12.66 5.44
C GLU A 80 11.46 12.02 4.47
N ALA A 81 12.25 12.82 3.76
CA ALA A 81 13.30 12.34 2.86
C ALA A 81 14.30 11.40 3.57
N GLU A 82 14.73 11.76 4.79
CA GLU A 82 15.67 10.97 5.57
C GLU A 82 15.08 9.67 6.09
N PHE A 83 13.76 9.62 6.28
CA PHE A 83 13.05 8.41 6.68
C PHE A 83 12.87 7.45 5.50
N GLN A 84 12.60 7.99 4.31
CA GLN A 84 12.35 7.21 3.09
C GLN A 84 13.64 6.75 2.38
N SER A 85 14.80 7.33 2.73
CA SER A 85 16.09 6.98 2.12
C SER A 85 16.93 5.95 2.92
N GLN A 86 16.37 5.34 3.97
CA GLN A 86 17.06 4.33 4.81
C GLN A 86 16.99 2.93 4.19
#